data_AF-A0AA43V2D3-F1
#
_entry.id   AF-A0AA43V2D3-F1
#
_cell.length_a   1.000
_cell.length_b   1.000
_cell.length_c   1.000
_cell.angle_alpha   90.00
_cell.angle_beta   90.00
_cell.angle_gamma   90.00
#
_symmetry.space_group_name_H-M   'P 1'
#
loop_
_entity.id
_entity.type
_entity.pdbx_description
1 polymer ?
#
loop_
_entity_poly.entity_id
_entity_poly.type
_entity_poly.pdbx_seq_one_letter_code
_entity_poly.pdbx_strand_id
1 'polypeptide(L)' 'SERIAELRQRVEAGEQKTKLAREFGISRETLYQYLRTDQ' A
#
# COMPACT_ATOMS: atom_id res chain seq x y z
N SER A 1 2.55 3.49 12.34
CA SER A 1 3.21 4.35 11.35
C SER A 1 2.15 4.94 10.44
N GLU A 2 1.89 6.25 10.52
CA GLU A 2 0.82 6.94 9.76
C GLU A 2 0.89 6.67 8.25
N ARG A 3 2.11 6.53 7.70
CA ARG A 3 2.34 6.24 6.28
C ARG A 3 1.78 4.89 5.82
N ILE A 4 1.82 3.85 6.67
CA ILE A 4 1.26 2.53 6.32
C ILE A 4 -0.27 2.55 6.41
N ALA A 5 -0.83 3.27 7.40
CA ALA A 5 -2.27 3.43 7.51
C ALA A 5 -2.85 4.18 6.30
N GLU A 6 -2.19 5.25 5.84
CA GLU A 6 -2.58 5.96 4.62
C GLU A 6 -2.51 5.08 3.37
N LEU A 7 -1.42 4.31 3.23
CA LEU A 7 -1.26 3.36 2.12
C LEU A 7 -2.42 2.36 2.06
N ARG A 8 -2.81 1.81 3.22
CA ARG A 8 -3.93 0.86 3.33
C ARG A 8 -5.25 1.51 2.97
N GLN A 9 -5.55 2.66 3.55
CA GLN A 9 -6.78 3.41 3.27
C GLN A 9 -6.95 3.72 1.78
N ARG A 10 -5.87 4.11 1.08
CA ARG A 10 -5.92 4.32 -0.36
C ARG A 10 -6.15 3.03 -1.15
N VAL A 11 -5.52 1.92 -0.74
CA VAL A 11 -5.78 0.61 -1.36
C VAL A 11 -7.23 0.19 -1.18
N GLU A 12 -7.81 0.40 0.02
CA GLU A 12 -9.22 0.13 0.33
C GLU A 12 -10.18 1.03 -0.44
N ALA A 13 -9.80 2.30 -0.64
CA ALA A 13 -10.52 3.24 -1.51
C ALA A 13 -10.46 2.87 -3.01
N GLY A 14 -9.75 1.79 -3.37
CA GLY A 14 -9.68 1.28 -4.74
C GLY A 14 -8.60 1.92 -5.61
N GLU A 15 -7.67 2.69 -5.02
CA GLU A 15 -6.54 3.22 -5.79
C GLU A 15 -5.68 2.10 -6.38
N GLN A 16 -5.07 2.41 -7.53
CA GLN A 16 -4.22 1.47 -8.23
C GLN A 16 -2.94 1.18 -7.42
N LYS A 17 -2.80 -0.07 -6.99
CA LYS A 17 -1.66 -0.59 -6.23
C LYS A 17 -0.30 -0.24 -6.87
N THR A 18 -0.21 -0.25 -8.20
CA THR A 18 1.01 0.11 -8.94
C THR A 18 1.39 1.58 -8.77
N LYS A 19 0.40 2.47 -8.72
CA LYS A 19 0.60 3.91 -8.52
C LYS A 19 1.03 4.18 -7.08
N LEU A 20 0.33 3.57 -6.12
CA LEU A 20 0.68 3.66 -4.70
C LEU A 20 2.08 3.14 -4.41
N ALA A 21 2.50 2.01 -4.99
CA ALA A 21 3.87 1.51 -4.82
C ALA A 21 4.92 2.56 -5.24
N ARG A 22 4.70 3.24 -6.37
CA ARG A 22 5.59 4.31 -6.86
C ARG A 22 5.57 5.54 -5.95
N GLU A 23 4.40 6.01 -5.55
CA GLU A 23 4.27 7.19 -4.66
C GLU A 23 4.91 6.96 -3.29
N PHE A 24 4.79 5.74 -2.76
CA PHE A 24 5.36 5.39 -1.47
C PHE A 24 6.84 4.97 -1.56
N GLY A 25 7.41 4.92 -2.77
CA GLY A 25 8.81 4.54 -2.99
C GLY A 25 9.11 3.08 -2.64
N ILE A 26 8.12 2.19 -2.76
CA ILE A 26 8.22 0.77 -2.41
C ILE A 26 7.95 -0.12 -3.62
N SER A 27 8.47 -1.35 -3.57
CA SER A 27 8.15 -2.37 -4.58
C SER A 27 6.71 -2.84 -4.46
N ARG A 28 6.14 -3.36 -5.56
CA ARG A 28 4.82 -4.02 -5.54
C ARG A 28 4.80 -5.19 -4.56
N GLU A 29 5.89 -5.94 -4.46
CA GLU A 29 6.05 -7.03 -3.50
C GLU A 29 5.92 -6.52 -2.06
N THR A 30 6.63 -5.44 -1.72
CA THR A 30 6.54 -4.79 -0.41
C THR A 30 5.14 -4.30 -0.11
N LEU A 31 4.45 -3.72 -1.10
CA LEU A 31 3.04 -3.33 -0.98
C LEU A 31 2.17 -4.56 -0.63
N TYR A 32 2.31 -5.67 -1.34
CA TYR A 32 1.57 -6.90 -1.04
C TYR A 32 1.91 -7.47 0.34
N GLN A 33 3.16 -7.37 0.80
CA GLN A 33 3.51 -7.79 2.15
C GLN A 33 2.77 -6.94 3.20
N TYR A 34 2.72 -5.62 3.03
CA TYR A 34 1.98 -4.75 3.96
C TYR A 34 0.47 -5.00 3.96
N LEU A 35 -0.09 -5.42 2.83
CA LEU A 35 -1.51 -5.78 2.70
C LEU A 35 -1.81 -7.17 3.28
N ARG A 36 -0.87 -8.13 3.19
CA ARG A 36 -1.05 -9.49 3.74
C ARG A 36 -0.92 -9.53 5.26
N THR A 37 -0.08 -8.69 5.85
CA THR A 37 0.11 -8.64 7.32
C THR A 37 -1.12 -8.11 8.06
N ASP A 38 -2.14 -7.63 7.36
CA ASP A 38 -3.40 -7.10 7.93
C ASP A 38 -4.63 -7.98 7.66
N GLN A 39 -4.44 -9.16 7.07
CA GLN A 39 -5.51 -10.16 6.94
C GLN A 39 -5.60 -11.06 8.17
#